data_AF-A0A6L2PFW1-F1
#
_entry.id   AF-A0A6L2PFW1-F1
#
_cell.length_a   1.000
_cell.length_b   1.000
_cell.length_c   1.000
_cell.angle_alpha   90.00
_cell.angle_beta   90.00
_cell.angle_gamma   90.00
#
_symmetry.space_group_name_H-M   'P 1'
#
loop_
_entity.id
_entity.type
_entity.pdbx_description
1 polymer ?
#
loop_
_entity_poly.entity_id
_entity_poly.type
_entity_poly.pdbx_seq_one_letter_code
_entity_poly.pdbx_strand_id
1 'polypeptide(L)'
;YLLTRVEGKVGSPEKPLSDLGLISYRSYWKDVLLEYLCNLGGKELSIKDISQEMAINSYDIVSTLQALGMMKYWKGKHIILKKQDVIDEYVERMKRRGPMYKAIDPTYLKWTPFVAPAATGPT
;
A
#
# COMPACT_ATOMS: atom_id res chain seq x y z
N TYR A 1 -2.93 2.99 7.87
CA TYR A 1 -3.19 1.79 7.05
C TYR A 1 -3.58 0.55 7.84
N LEU A 2 -2.93 0.18 8.96
CA LEU A 2 -3.36 -1.02 9.73
C LEU A 2 -4.84 -0.94 10.16
N LEU A 3 -5.29 0.18 10.75
CA LEU A 3 -6.70 0.39 11.10
C LEU A 3 -7.62 0.29 9.88
N THR A 4 -7.24 0.96 8.79
CA THR A 4 -7.98 0.94 7.52
C THR A 4 -8.16 -0.48 6.97
N ARG A 5 -7.14 -1.34 7.09
CA ARG A 5 -7.23 -2.77 6.75
C ARG A 5 -8.21 -3.52 7.66
N VAL A 6 -8.18 -3.26 8.97
CA VAL A 6 -9.13 -3.85 9.94
C VAL A 6 -10.58 -3.42 9.63
N GLU A 7 -10.78 -2.20 9.14
CA GLU A 7 -12.10 -1.73 8.70
C GLU A 7 -12.55 -2.29 7.34
N GLY A 8 -11.67 -2.98 6.59
CA GLY A 8 -11.95 -3.42 5.22
C GLY A 8 -12.13 -2.26 4.24
N LYS A 9 -11.50 -1.11 4.51
CA LYS A 9 -11.60 0.11 3.69
C LYS A 9 -10.30 0.35 2.92
N VAL A 10 -10.36 1.29 1.97
CA VAL A 10 -9.19 1.86 1.30
C VAL A 10 -9.06 3.34 1.67
N GLY A 11 -7.83 3.80 1.89
CA GLY A 11 -7.57 5.16 2.35
C GLY A 11 -6.42 5.85 1.62
N SER A 12 -6.47 7.17 1.65
CA SER A 12 -5.39 8.09 1.26
C SER A 12 -5.20 9.08 2.41
N PRO A 13 -4.00 9.61 2.64
CA PRO A 13 -3.84 10.76 3.51
C PRO A 13 -4.71 11.94 3.04
N GLU A 14 -5.11 12.78 4.00
CA GLU A 14 -5.79 14.06 3.73
C GLU A 14 -4.83 15.03 3.03
N LYS A 15 -5.38 15.89 2.17
CA LYS A 15 -4.63 16.82 1.32
C LYS A 15 -4.95 18.26 1.74
N PRO A 16 -3.98 19.21 1.62
CA PRO A 16 -2.63 19.01 1.10
C PRO A 16 -1.70 18.34 2.12
N LEU A 17 -0.77 17.52 1.62
CA LEU A 17 0.34 17.00 2.43
C LEU A 17 1.43 18.07 2.58
N SER A 18 2.13 18.07 3.71
CA SER A 18 3.40 18.78 3.84
C SER A 18 4.49 18.12 2.99
N ASP A 19 5.56 18.84 2.65
CA ASP A 19 6.68 18.30 1.87
C ASP A 19 7.27 17.03 2.51
N LEU A 20 7.52 17.08 3.82
CA LEU A 20 8.00 15.94 4.58
C LEU A 20 6.97 14.80 4.64
N GLY A 21 5.69 15.15 4.75
CA GLY A 21 4.59 14.18 4.71
C GLY A 21 4.57 13.43 3.38
N LEU A 22 4.68 14.15 2.26
CA LEU A 22 4.70 13.58 0.92
C LEU A 22 5.88 12.62 0.72
N ILE A 23 7.08 13.02 1.16
CA ILE A 23 8.27 12.15 1.10
C ILE A 23 8.05 10.87 1.93
N SER A 24 7.50 11.03 3.13
CA SER A 24 7.26 9.92 4.06
C SER A 24 6.24 8.92 3.51
N TYR A 25 5.12 9.40 2.98
CA TYR A 25 4.09 8.55 2.36
C TYR A 25 4.61 7.83 1.11
N ARG A 26 5.34 8.54 0.23
CA ARG A 26 5.96 7.91 -0.95
C ARG A 26 6.96 6.83 -0.59
N SER A 27 7.79 7.07 0.42
CA SER A 27 8.73 6.07 0.93
C SER A 27 8.00 4.84 1.50
N TYR A 28 6.96 5.07 2.30
CA TYR A 28 6.13 4.01 2.85
C TYR A 28 5.45 3.18 1.74
N TRP A 29 4.75 3.82 0.80
CA TRP A 29 4.07 3.14 -0.30
C TRP A 29 5.03 2.35 -1.17
N LYS A 30 6.20 2.91 -1.49
CA LYS A 30 7.26 2.19 -2.20
C LYS A 30 7.66 0.92 -1.45
N ASP A 31 7.90 1.02 -0.14
CA ASP A 31 8.35 -0.10 0.66
C ASP A 31 7.33 -1.23 0.71
N VAL A 32 6.07 -0.92 1.07
CA VAL A 32 5.04 -1.95 1.20
C VAL A 32 4.66 -2.56 -0.15
N LEU A 33 4.71 -1.77 -1.24
CA LEU A 33 4.38 -2.27 -2.57
C LEU A 33 5.46 -3.19 -3.12
N LEU A 34 6.74 -2.85 -2.91
CA LEU A 34 7.84 -3.70 -3.34
C LEU A 34 7.90 -4.99 -2.51
N GLU A 35 7.63 -4.92 -1.21
CA GLU A 35 7.48 -6.10 -0.35
C GLU A 35 6.40 -7.05 -0.91
N TYR A 36 5.24 -6.49 -1.24
CA TYR A 36 4.12 -7.22 -1.82
C TYR A 36 4.51 -7.89 -3.15
N LEU A 37 5.14 -7.15 -4.06
CA LEU A 37 5.57 -7.66 -5.37
C LEU A 37 6.69 -8.72 -5.27
N CYS A 38 7.52 -8.68 -4.23
CA CYS A 38 8.53 -9.72 -3.96
C CYS A 38 7.87 -11.07 -3.68
N ASN A 39 6.82 -11.06 -2.86
CA ASN A 39 6.13 -12.27 -2.39
C ASN A 39 5.14 -12.87 -3.42
N LEU A 40 4.89 -12.17 -4.52
CA LEU A 40 3.99 -12.61 -5.58
C LEU A 40 4.65 -13.56 -6.58
N GLY A 41 4.07 -14.76 -6.70
CA GLY A 41 4.49 -15.84 -7.60
C GLY A 41 4.00 -15.73 -9.05
N GLY A 42 4.07 -14.53 -9.67
CA GLY A 42 3.83 -14.37 -11.11
C GLY A 42 2.37 -14.46 -11.59
N LYS A 43 1.40 -14.27 -10.71
CA LYS A 43 -0.03 -14.17 -11.08
C LYS A 43 -0.33 -12.82 -11.76
N GLU A 44 -1.37 -12.80 -12.59
CA GLU A 44 -1.97 -11.54 -13.03
C GLU A 44 -2.49 -10.76 -11.81
N LEU A 45 -2.18 -9.46 -11.78
CA LEU A 45 -2.55 -8.57 -10.68
C LEU A 45 -3.40 -7.43 -11.21
N SER A 46 -4.48 -7.12 -10.50
CA SER A 46 -5.23 -5.89 -10.75
C SER A 46 -4.86 -4.83 -9.70
N ILE A 47 -4.83 -3.56 -10.12
CA ILE A 47 -4.64 -2.43 -9.19
C ILE A 47 -5.71 -2.42 -8.09
N LYS A 48 -6.91 -2.91 -8.41
CA LYS A 48 -8.01 -3.02 -7.46
C LYS A 48 -7.68 -4.01 -6.34
N ASP A 49 -7.10 -5.17 -6.66
CA ASP A 49 -6.74 -6.18 -5.66
C ASP A 49 -5.65 -5.66 -4.73
N ILE A 50 -4.61 -5.03 -5.28
CA ILE A 50 -3.53 -4.39 -4.52
C ILE A 50 -4.09 -3.31 -3.57
N SER A 51 -5.00 -2.49 -4.09
CA SER A 51 -5.66 -1.41 -3.33
C SER A 51 -6.43 -1.95 -2.12
N GLN A 52 -7.21 -3.01 -2.30
CA GLN A 52 -7.95 -3.66 -1.22
C GLN A 52 -7.03 -4.31 -0.20
N GLU A 53 -6.04 -5.09 -0.65
CA GLU A 53 -5.16 -5.85 0.24
C GLU A 53 -4.27 -4.93 1.10
N MET A 54 -3.79 -3.83 0.50
CA MET A 54 -2.91 -2.88 1.19
C MET A 54 -3.68 -1.77 1.93
N ALA A 55 -4.99 -1.65 1.70
CA ALA A 55 -5.85 -0.53 2.10
C ALA A 55 -5.33 0.85 1.61
N ILE A 56 -4.59 0.88 0.51
CA ILE A 56 -4.04 2.10 -0.10
C ILE A 56 -4.88 2.48 -1.29
N ASN A 57 -5.21 3.76 -1.43
CA ASN A 57 -5.95 4.25 -2.59
C ASN A 57 -5.24 3.88 -3.91
N SER A 58 -6.01 3.44 -4.90
CA SER A 58 -5.51 3.05 -6.21
C SER A 58 -4.67 4.14 -6.89
N TYR A 59 -5.01 5.42 -6.67
CA TYR A 59 -4.24 6.55 -7.18
C TYR A 59 -2.81 6.57 -6.62
N ASP A 60 -2.65 6.33 -5.32
CA ASP A 60 -1.35 6.32 -4.65
C ASP A 60 -0.51 5.12 -5.11
N ILE A 61 -1.14 3.96 -5.35
CA ILE A 61 -0.49 2.79 -5.94
C ILE A 61 -0.02 3.09 -7.36
N VAL A 62 -0.90 3.63 -8.22
CA VAL A 62 -0.57 3.96 -9.61
C VAL A 62 0.58 4.97 -9.67
N SER A 63 0.50 6.04 -8.89
CA SER A 63 1.55 7.06 -8.87
C SER A 63 2.88 6.50 -8.35
N THR A 64 2.87 5.58 -7.39
CA THR A 64 4.07 4.89 -6.90
C THR A 64 4.67 3.99 -7.97
N LEU A 65 3.85 3.17 -8.65
CA LEU A 65 4.30 2.31 -9.75
C LEU A 65 4.86 3.13 -10.92
N GLN A 66 4.24 4.26 -11.24
CA GLN A 66 4.74 5.19 -12.25
C GLN A 66 6.10 5.78 -11.85
N ALA A 67 6.27 6.20 -10.59
CA ALA A 67 7.54 6.72 -10.08
C ALA A 67 8.67 5.67 -10.13
N LEU A 68 8.34 4.38 -10.00
CA LEU A 68 9.29 3.26 -10.15
C LEU A 68 9.53 2.87 -11.63
N GLY A 69 8.80 3.47 -12.56
CA GLY A 69 8.78 3.07 -13.97
C GLY A 69 8.29 1.63 -14.17
N MET A 70 7.45 1.13 -13.25
CA MET A 70 6.87 -0.22 -13.23
C MET A 70 5.42 -0.23 -13.72
N MET A 71 4.93 0.89 -14.27
CA MET A 71 3.60 1.01 -14.87
C MET A 71 3.73 1.24 -16.38
N LYS A 72 3.03 0.44 -17.18
CA LYS A 72 2.83 0.70 -18.62
C LYS A 72 1.36 0.69 -18.97
N TYR A 73 1.01 1.42 -20.02
CA TYR A 73 -0.31 1.34 -20.65
C TYR A 73 -0.19 0.66 -22.00
N TRP A 74 -0.98 -0.38 -22.23
CA TRP A 74 -0.92 -1.19 -23.45
C TRP A 74 -2.32 -1.69 -23.82
N LYS A 75 -2.76 -1.40 -25.06
CA LYS A 75 -4.06 -1.82 -25.61
C LYS A 75 -5.24 -1.58 -24.65
N GLY A 76 -5.32 -0.41 -24.03
CA GLY A 76 -6.42 -0.09 -23.11
C GLY A 76 -6.25 -0.60 -21.68
N LYS A 77 -5.14 -1.30 -21.36
CA LYS A 77 -4.90 -1.91 -20.05
C LYS A 77 -3.65 -1.34 -19.39
N HIS A 78 -3.72 -1.17 -18.07
CA HIS A 78 -2.54 -0.93 -17.24
C HIS A 78 -1.82 -2.26 -16.98
N ILE A 79 -0.52 -2.30 -17.24
CA ILE A 79 0.36 -3.44 -17.02
C ILE A 79 1.38 -3.06 -15.97
N ILE A 80 1.48 -3.88 -14.92
CA ILE A 80 2.54 -3.77 -13.91
C ILE A 80 3.74 -4.58 -14.40
N LEU A 81 4.90 -3.92 -14.47
CA LEU A 81 6.17 -4.56 -14.82
C LEU A 81 6.97 -4.87 -13.56
N LYS A 82 7.18 -6.15 -13.28
CA LYS A 82 8.11 -6.57 -12.23
C LYS A 82 9.55 -6.42 -12.74
N LYS A 83 10.15 -5.27 -12.44
CA LYS A 83 11.55 -4.94 -12.74
C LYS A 83 12.49 -5.62 -11.74
N GLN A 84 13.29 -6.57 -12.21
CA GLN A 84 14.16 -7.37 -11.34
C GLN A 84 15.22 -6.49 -10.64
N ASP A 85 15.77 -5.49 -11.34
CA ASP A 85 16.72 -4.51 -10.79
C ASP A 85 16.15 -3.74 -9.59
N VAL A 86 14.89 -3.29 -9.69
CA VAL A 86 14.21 -2.56 -8.61
C VAL A 86 13.93 -3.49 -7.42
N ILE A 87 13.59 -4.75 -7.69
CA ILE A 87 13.34 -5.77 -6.66
C ILE A 87 14.65 -6.13 -5.94
N ASP A 88 15.73 -6.34 -6.67
CA ASP A 88 17.04 -6.67 -6.11
C ASP A 88 17.57 -5.52 -5.24
N GLU A 89 17.44 -4.27 -5.71
CA GLU A 89 17.79 -3.08 -4.92
C GLU A 89 16.97 -3.00 -3.62
N TYR A 90 15.66 -3.28 -3.70
CA TYR A 90 14.79 -3.34 -2.53
C TYR A 90 15.27 -4.40 -1.53
N VAL A 91 15.55 -5.62 -1.99
CA VAL A 91 16.00 -6.73 -1.14
C VAL A 91 17.33 -6.40 -0.46
N GLU A 92 18.31 -5.88 -1.19
CA GLU A 92 19.60 -5.46 -0.62
C GLU A 92 19.46 -4.30 0.37
N ARG A 93 18.53 -3.37 0.12
CA ARG A 93 18.21 -2.30 1.08
C ARG A 93 17.54 -2.87 2.35
N MET A 94 16.67 -3.87 2.24
CA MET A 94 16.07 -4.51 3.41
C MET A 94 17.11 -5.26 4.25
N LYS A 95 18.06 -5.97 3.63
CA LYS A 95 19.16 -6.64 4.34
C LYS A 95 20.00 -5.66 5.19
N ARG A 96 20.21 -4.44 4.69
CA ARG A 96 20.96 -3.39 5.39
C ARG A 96 20.18 -2.69 6.51
N ARG A 97 18.84 -2.82 6.56
CA ARG A 97 18.01 -2.06 7.51
C ARG A 97 18.23 -2.43 8.98
N GLY A 98 18.89 -3.56 9.25
CA GLY A 98 19.37 -3.91 10.59
C GLY A 98 18.29 -3.95 11.68
N PRO A 99 18.67 -4.10 12.95
CA PRO A 99 17.74 -4.19 14.09
C PRO A 99 17.00 -2.88 14.39
N MET A 100 17.34 -1.78 13.71
CA MET A 100 16.74 -0.46 13.94
C MET A 100 15.43 -0.23 13.16
N TYR A 101 15.10 -1.11 12.20
CA TYR A 101 13.82 -1.02 11.49
C TYR A 101 12.64 -1.30 12.42
N LYS A 102 11.81 -0.28 12.65
CA LYS A 102 10.60 -0.41 13.46
C LYS A 102 9.42 -0.79 12.56
N ALA A 103 8.93 -2.01 12.71
CA ALA A 103 7.69 -2.47 12.10
C ALA A 103 6.56 -2.48 13.13
N ILE A 104 5.33 -2.23 12.67
CA ILE A 104 4.13 -2.41 13.50
C ILE A 104 3.75 -3.88 13.47
N ASP A 105 3.70 -4.53 14.63
CA ASP A 105 3.17 -5.89 14.77
C ASP A 105 1.63 -5.85 14.84
N PRO A 106 0.92 -6.43 13.85
CA PRO A 106 -0.55 -6.44 13.85
C PRO A 106 -1.17 -7.18 15.03
N THR A 107 -0.45 -8.15 15.63
CA THR A 107 -0.97 -9.00 16.72
C THR A 107 -1.19 -8.22 18.02
N TYR A 108 -0.53 -7.06 18.18
CA TYR A 108 -0.67 -6.18 19.35
C TYR A 108 -1.76 -5.12 19.17
N LEU A 109 -2.45 -5.07 18.03
CA LEU A 109 -3.55 -4.12 17.83
C LEU A 109 -4.79 -4.55 18.62
N LYS A 110 -5.07 -3.87 19.73
CA LYS A 110 -6.31 -4.00 20.51
C LYS A 110 -7.26 -2.86 20.17
N TRP A 111 -7.96 -2.99 19.04
CA TRP A 111 -8.89 -1.99 18.55
C TRP A 111 -9.96 -2.62 17.68
N THR A 112 -11.20 -2.12 17.76
CA THR A 112 -12.31 -2.51 16.90
C THR A 112 -12.94 -1.28 16.26
N PRO A 113 -13.41 -1.36 15.00
CA PRO A 113 -14.09 -0.26 14.34
C PRO A 113 -15.30 0.24 15.12
N PHE A 114 -15.54 1.54 15.08
CA PHE A 114 -16.76 2.12 15.64
C PHE A 114 -17.97 1.66 14.81
N VAL A 115 -18.96 1.09 15.49
CA VAL A 115 -20.25 0.74 14.90
C VAL A 115 -21.26 1.78 15.38
N ALA A 116 -21.78 2.58 14.46
CA ALA A 116 -22.84 3.53 14.79
C ALA A 116 -24.08 2.77 15.30
N PRO A 117 -24.74 3.24 16.37
CA PRO A 117 -25.98 2.63 16.82
C PRO A 117 -26.99 2.61 15.66
N ALA A 118 -27.67 1.48 15.46
CA ALA A 118 -28.73 1.39 14.46
C ALA A 118 -29.78 2.47 14.76
N ALA A 119 -30.13 3.28 13.77
CA ALA A 119 -31.19 4.26 13.90
C ALA A 119 -32.49 3.52 14.22
N THR A 120 -32.92 3.55 15.48
CA THR A 120 -34.25 3.14 15.89
C THR A 120 -35.23 4.18 15.32
N GLY A 121 -35.72 3.95 14.11
CA GLY A 121 -36.79 4.75 13.54
C GLY A 121 -38.06 4.63 14.38
N PRO A 122 -38.89 5.68 14.49
CA PRO A 122 -40.15 5.60 15.22
C PRO A 122 -41.11 4.66 14.47
N THR A 123 -41.65 3.69 15.21
CA THR A 123 -42.76 2.81 14.82
C THR A 123 -44.06 3.58 14.59
#